data_AF-A0AAV7ND38-F1
#
_entry.id   AF-A0AAV7ND38-F1
#
_cell.length_a   1.000
_cell.length_b   1.000
_cell.length_c   1.000
_cell.angle_alpha   90.00
_cell.angle_beta   90.00
_cell.angle_gamma   90.00
#
_symmetry.space_group_name_H-M   'P 1'
#
loop_
_entity.id
_entity.type
_entity.pdbx_description
1 polymer ?
#
loop_
_entity_poly.entity_id
_entity_poly.type
_entity_poly.pdbx_seq_one_letter_code
_entity_poly.pdbx_strand_id
1 'polypeptide(L)'
;MPSLTEWIECPSDKHAERLDHVENSVSTVEDGQTELASSHTKCNKDVSALRLKVDDMEARSRRNNLRIVGIAESTAINNMESYIENLLVQLLGRNTFSELFVIERPGRPRESPPPYYSTAIELQELGCCTTQG
;
A
#
# COMPACT_ATOMS: atom_id res chain seq x y z
N MET A 1 -1.99 -18.44 -70.04
CA MET A 1 -1.40 -17.16 -69.57
C MET A 1 -2.44 -16.52 -68.67
N PRO A 2 -2.19 -16.39 -67.36
CA PRO A 2 -3.17 -15.78 -66.45
C PRO A 2 -3.44 -14.33 -66.87
N SER A 3 -4.66 -13.86 -66.67
CA SER A 3 -5.05 -12.49 -67.02
C SER A 3 -4.42 -11.49 -66.05
N LEU A 4 -4.17 -10.25 -66.50
CA LEU A 4 -3.50 -9.21 -65.71
C LEU A 4 -4.25 -8.86 -64.42
N THR A 5 -5.58 -9.04 -64.41
CA THR A 5 -6.48 -8.94 -63.25
C THR A 5 -6.23 -10.01 -62.19
N GLU A 6 -5.96 -11.24 -62.60
CA GLU A 6 -5.73 -12.38 -61.70
C GLU A 6 -4.42 -12.22 -60.90
N TRP A 7 -3.42 -11.53 -61.46
CA TRP A 7 -2.17 -11.20 -60.78
C TRP A 7 -2.32 -10.10 -59.71
N ILE A 8 -3.37 -9.28 -59.80
CA ILE A 8 -3.62 -8.16 -58.89
C ILE A 8 -4.58 -8.57 -57.77
N GLU A 9 -5.55 -9.44 -58.07
CA GLU A 9 -6.51 -9.94 -57.07
C GLU A 9 -5.82 -10.79 -55.99
N CYS A 10 -4.96 -11.73 -56.35
CA CYS A 10 -4.32 -12.65 -55.39
C CYS A 10 -3.48 -11.93 -54.29
N PRO A 11 -2.67 -10.90 -54.60
CA PRO A 11 -2.02 -10.09 -53.56
C PRO A 11 -3.00 -9.26 -52.72
N SER A 12 -4.08 -8.74 -53.32
CA SER A 12 -5.11 -7.97 -52.62
C SER A 12 -5.85 -8.82 -51.59
N ASP A 13 -6.22 -10.04 -51.95
CA ASP A 13 -6.94 -10.98 -51.07
C ASP A 13 -6.08 -11.39 -49.87
N LYS A 14 -4.78 -11.63 -50.08
CA LYS A 14 -3.83 -11.91 -48.99
C LYS A 14 -3.64 -10.72 -48.05
N HIS A 15 -3.76 -9.50 -48.57
CA HIS A 15 -3.70 -8.30 -47.73
C HIS A 15 -4.99 -8.13 -46.92
N ALA A 16 -6.15 -8.44 -47.51
CA ALA A 16 -7.43 -8.44 -46.80
C ALA A 16 -7.45 -9.45 -45.65
N GLU A 17 -7.02 -10.70 -45.88
CA GLU A 17 -6.95 -11.72 -44.82
C GLU A 17 -6.03 -11.32 -43.66
N ARG A 18 -4.87 -10.73 -43.99
CA ARG A 18 -3.93 -10.22 -42.98
C ARG A 18 -4.50 -9.04 -42.21
N LEU A 19 -5.27 -8.17 -42.86
CA LEU A 19 -5.94 -7.04 -42.20
C LEU A 19 -7.01 -7.55 -41.25
N ASP A 20 -7.89 -8.45 -41.67
CA ASP A 20 -8.92 -9.06 -40.82
C ASP A 20 -8.30 -9.75 -39.59
N HIS A 21 -7.19 -10.46 -39.76
CA HIS A 21 -6.49 -11.08 -38.65
C HIS A 21 -5.94 -10.06 -37.65
N VAL A 22 -5.34 -8.97 -38.16
CA VAL A 22 -4.81 -7.89 -37.31
C VAL A 22 -5.95 -7.18 -36.59
N GLU A 23 -7.05 -6.85 -37.27
CA GLU A 23 -8.21 -6.19 -36.67
C GLU A 23 -8.82 -7.02 -35.54
N ASN A 24 -9.01 -8.33 -35.75
CA ASN A 24 -9.48 -9.24 -34.70
C ASN A 24 -8.50 -9.37 -33.54
N SER A 25 -7.20 -9.41 -33.83
CA SER A 25 -6.16 -9.48 -32.80
C SER A 25 -6.10 -8.20 -31.97
N VAL A 26 -6.23 -7.04 -32.62
CA VAL A 26 -6.28 -5.73 -31.96
C VAL A 26 -7.50 -5.65 -31.06
N SER A 27 -8.69 -6.01 -31.58
CA SER A 27 -9.93 -6.05 -30.80
C SER A 27 -9.79 -6.90 -29.53
N THR A 28 -9.23 -8.11 -29.66
CA THR A 28 -9.00 -9.01 -28.53
C THR A 28 -8.03 -8.43 -27.50
N VAL A 29 -6.96 -7.77 -27.96
CA VAL A 29 -5.97 -7.13 -27.09
C VAL A 29 -6.57 -5.92 -26.37
N GLU A 30 -7.37 -5.11 -27.06
CA GLU A 30 -8.06 -3.95 -26.49
C GLU A 30 -9.06 -4.39 -25.41
N ASP A 31 -9.87 -5.41 -25.70
CA ASP A 31 -10.79 -6.00 -24.72
C ASP A 31 -10.03 -6.50 -23.48
N GLY A 32 -8.96 -7.28 -23.68
CA GLY A 32 -8.12 -7.76 -22.57
C GLY A 32 -7.47 -6.64 -21.77
N GLN A 33 -7.05 -5.56 -22.43
CA GLN A 33 -6.47 -4.39 -21.78
C GLN A 33 -7.52 -3.65 -20.92
N THR A 34 -8.75 -3.50 -21.41
CA THR A 34 -9.83 -2.88 -20.63
C THR A 34 -10.22 -3.72 -19.42
N GLU A 35 -10.31 -5.04 -19.57
CA GLU A 35 -10.59 -5.96 -18.47
C GLU A 35 -9.48 -5.89 -17.41
N LEU A 36 -8.21 -5.96 -17.83
CA LEU A 36 -7.07 -5.88 -16.94
C LEU A 36 -7.02 -4.54 -16.20
N ALA A 37 -7.26 -3.43 -16.89
CA ALA A 37 -7.32 -2.10 -16.27
C ALA A 37 -8.45 -2.04 -15.23
N SER A 38 -9.63 -2.59 -15.53
CA SER A 38 -10.75 -2.65 -14.60
C SER A 38 -10.42 -3.49 -13.35
N SER A 39 -9.76 -4.64 -13.52
CA SER A 39 -9.33 -5.50 -12.43
C SER A 39 -8.26 -4.83 -11.56
N HIS A 40 -7.28 -4.17 -12.19
CA HIS A 40 -6.25 -3.42 -11.49
C HIS A 40 -6.82 -2.28 -10.65
N THR A 41 -7.76 -1.50 -11.20
CA THR A 41 -8.41 -0.43 -10.44
C THR A 41 -9.24 -0.96 -9.27
N LYS A 42 -9.93 -2.10 -9.43
CA LYS A 42 -10.65 -2.76 -8.33
C LYS A 42 -9.70 -3.25 -7.25
N CYS A 43 -8.63 -3.95 -7.63
CA CYS A 43 -7.61 -4.46 -6.70
C CYS A 43 -6.98 -3.32 -5.89
N ASN A 44 -6.61 -2.22 -6.54
CA ASN A 44 -6.05 -1.06 -5.84
C ASN A 44 -7.02 -0.44 -4.84
N LYS A 45 -8.31 -0.34 -5.19
CA LYS A 45 -9.35 0.13 -4.25
C LYS A 45 -9.47 -0.79 -3.03
N ASP A 46 -9.47 -2.11 -3.26
CA ASP A 46 -9.54 -3.09 -2.19
C ASP A 46 -8.31 -3.03 -1.28
N VAL A 47 -7.12 -2.90 -1.86
CA VAL A 47 -5.86 -2.73 -1.11
C VAL A 47 -5.91 -1.46 -0.25
N SER A 48 -6.34 -0.33 -0.80
CA SER A 48 -6.48 0.92 -0.04
C SER A 48 -7.50 0.80 1.10
N ALA A 49 -8.65 0.18 0.86
CA ALA A 49 -9.66 -0.03 1.89
C ALA A 49 -9.16 -0.96 3.01
N LEU A 50 -8.45 -2.03 2.66
CA LEU A 50 -7.86 -2.94 3.63
C LEU A 50 -6.76 -2.26 4.45
N ARG A 51 -5.93 -1.42 3.83
CA ARG A 51 -4.91 -0.64 4.55
C ARG A 51 -5.52 0.28 5.59
N LEU A 52 -6.57 1.02 5.24
CA LEU A 52 -7.30 1.88 6.18
C LEU A 52 -7.91 1.07 7.33
N LYS A 53 -8.46 -0.11 7.03
CA LYS A 53 -9.03 -0.99 8.07
C LYS A 53 -7.96 -1.52 9.02
N VAL A 54 -6.79 -1.92 8.50
CA VAL A 54 -5.67 -2.36 9.33
C VAL A 54 -5.16 -1.23 10.21
N ASP A 55 -5.02 -0.03 9.67
CA ASP A 55 -4.60 1.15 10.42
C ASP A 55 -5.59 1.48 11.57
N ASP A 56 -6.90 1.48 11.31
CA ASP A 56 -7.90 1.65 12.38
C ASP A 56 -7.80 0.54 13.43
N MET A 57 -7.68 -0.72 13.00
CA MET A 57 -7.54 -1.84 13.93
C MET A 57 -6.28 -1.74 14.79
N GLU A 58 -5.15 -1.34 14.21
CA GLU A 58 -3.89 -1.13 14.92
C GLU A 58 -3.99 0.05 15.89
N ALA A 59 -4.55 1.18 15.46
CA ALA A 59 -4.77 2.36 16.30
C ALA A 59 -5.69 2.04 17.49
N ARG A 60 -6.76 1.27 17.26
CA ARG A 60 -7.68 0.81 18.32
C ARG A 60 -7.00 -0.16 19.28
N SER A 61 -6.21 -1.10 18.75
CA SER A 61 -5.46 -2.06 19.55
C SER A 61 -4.38 -1.39 20.41
N ARG A 62 -3.79 -0.29 19.94
CA ARG A 62 -2.72 0.44 20.64
C ARG A 62 -3.20 1.69 21.37
N ARG A 63 -4.51 1.96 21.39
CA ARG A 63 -5.09 3.18 21.96
C ARG A 63 -4.70 3.42 23.42
N ASN A 64 -4.56 2.34 24.19
CA ASN A 64 -4.22 2.42 25.61
C ASN A 64 -2.71 2.30 25.86
N ASN A 65 -1.89 2.20 24.80
CA ASN A 65 -0.44 2.07 24.93
C ASN A 65 0.18 3.47 25.05
N LEU A 66 0.91 3.71 26.14
CA LEU A 66 1.69 4.92 26.32
C LEU A 66 3.17 4.66 25.97
N ARG A 67 3.78 5.54 25.18
CA ARG A 67 5.22 5.50 24.86
C ARG A 67 5.94 6.62 25.59
N ILE A 68 6.76 6.25 26.57
CA ILE A 68 7.59 7.20 27.32
C ILE A 68 9.02 7.13 26.76
N VAL A 69 9.58 8.27 26.37
CA VAL A 69 10.91 8.39 25.74
C VAL A 69 11.83 9.19 26.67
N GLY A 70 13.13 8.91 26.66
CA GLY A 70 14.13 9.60 27.47
C GLY A 70 14.36 8.99 28.86
N ILE A 71 13.84 7.79 29.12
CA ILE A 71 14.15 7.02 30.34
C ILE A 71 15.51 6.33 30.13
N ALA A 72 16.46 6.60 31.03
CA ALA A 72 17.77 5.95 31.02
C ALA A 72 17.65 4.41 31.12
N GLU A 73 18.58 3.69 30.48
CA GLU A 73 18.52 2.22 30.48
C GLU A 73 18.82 1.59 31.84
N SER A 74 19.67 2.26 32.63
CA SER A 74 20.15 1.82 33.94
C SER A 74 19.09 1.85 35.05
N THR A 75 18.01 2.62 34.90
CA THR A 75 17.13 2.98 36.04
C THR A 75 16.10 1.92 36.43
N ALA A 76 15.83 0.90 35.60
CA ALA A 76 14.64 0.07 35.81
C ALA A 76 14.75 -1.37 35.28
N ILE A 77 15.76 -2.13 35.69
CA ILE A 77 15.86 -3.55 35.31
C ILE A 77 14.85 -4.40 36.09
N ASN A 78 14.52 -4.04 37.34
CA ASN A 78 13.76 -4.94 38.21
C ASN A 78 12.29 -4.54 38.45
N ASN A 79 11.91 -3.25 38.41
CA ASN A 79 10.55 -2.79 38.76
C ASN A 79 10.07 -1.62 37.86
N MET A 80 9.93 -1.85 36.55
CA MET A 80 9.44 -0.83 35.60
C MET A 80 8.03 -0.33 35.92
N GLU A 81 7.14 -1.20 36.41
CA GLU A 81 5.77 -0.86 36.81
C GLU A 81 5.75 0.24 37.87
N SER A 82 6.41 0.00 39.02
CA SER A 82 6.44 0.97 40.12
C SER A 82 7.16 2.26 39.75
N TYR A 83 8.17 2.20 38.89
CA TYR A 83 8.85 3.40 38.40
C TYR A 83 7.91 4.26 37.55
N ILE A 84 7.21 3.65 36.58
CA ILE A 84 6.27 4.36 35.71
C ILE A 84 5.09 4.89 36.52
N GLU A 85 4.56 4.12 37.47
CA GLU A 85 3.46 4.57 38.34
C GLU A 85 3.86 5.82 39.14
N ASN A 86 5.02 5.78 39.82
CA ASN A 86 5.52 6.93 40.57
C ASN A 86 5.79 8.14 39.66
N LEU A 87 6.37 7.91 38.47
CA LEU A 87 6.64 8.96 37.49
C LEU A 87 5.34 9.62 37.03
N LEU A 88 4.31 8.84 36.72
CA LEU A 88 3.01 9.34 36.28
C LEU A 88 2.31 10.13 37.39
N VAL A 89 2.31 9.61 38.63
CA VAL A 89 1.76 10.33 39.80
C VAL A 89 2.51 11.63 40.05
N GLN A 90 3.84 11.66 39.91
CA GLN A 90 4.65 12.86 40.08
C GLN A 90 4.36 13.91 39.00
N LEU A 91 4.16 13.50 37.74
CA LEU A 91 3.95 14.41 36.61
C LEU A 91 2.51 14.94 36.52
N LEU A 92 1.53 14.07 36.73
CA LEU A 92 0.12 14.37 36.48
C LEU A 92 -0.67 14.61 37.78
N GLY A 93 -0.09 14.32 38.94
CA GLY A 93 -0.75 14.46 40.24
C GLY A 93 -1.60 13.23 40.60
N ARG A 94 -1.65 12.93 41.90
CA ARG A 94 -2.36 11.74 42.42
C ARG A 94 -3.88 11.78 42.21
N ASN A 95 -4.45 12.98 42.09
CA ASN A 95 -5.87 13.22 41.83
C ASN A 95 -6.31 12.93 40.39
N THR A 96 -5.36 12.75 39.46
CA THR A 96 -5.65 12.49 38.04
C THR A 96 -5.92 11.02 37.75
N PHE A 97 -5.47 10.12 38.62
CA PHE A 97 -5.63 8.68 38.46
C PHE A 97 -6.75 8.15 39.36
N SER A 98 -7.61 7.31 38.80
CA SER A 98 -8.55 6.51 39.59
C SER A 98 -7.80 5.41 40.33
N GLU A 99 -8.33 4.93 41.46
CA GLU A 99 -7.78 3.79 42.21
C GLU A 99 -7.73 2.49 41.37
N LEU A 100 -8.43 2.46 40.23
CA LEU A 100 -8.46 1.35 39.27
C LEU A 100 -7.39 1.44 38.17
N PHE A 101 -6.46 2.39 38.23
CA PHE A 101 -5.38 2.50 37.25
C PHE A 101 -4.42 1.32 37.37
N VAL A 102 -4.34 0.50 36.31
CA VAL A 102 -3.46 -0.67 36.24
C VAL A 102 -2.59 -0.60 34.99
N ILE A 103 -1.29 -0.84 35.15
CA ILE A 103 -0.35 -0.99 34.05
C ILE A 103 -0.35 -2.47 33.64
N GLU A 104 -0.91 -2.81 32.47
CA GLU A 104 -1.07 -4.21 32.06
C GLU A 104 0.23 -4.88 31.59
N ARG A 105 1.11 -4.13 30.92
CA ARG A 105 2.35 -4.65 30.32
C ARG A 105 3.47 -3.59 30.34
N PRO A 106 4.20 -3.44 31.45
CA PRO A 106 5.40 -2.62 31.46
C PRO A 106 6.49 -3.32 30.62
N GLY A 107 7.10 -2.60 29.69
CA GLY A 107 8.14 -3.22 28.87
C GLY A 107 8.83 -2.23 27.98
N ARG A 108 10.11 -2.50 27.70
CA ARG A 108 10.81 -1.82 26.62
C ARG A 108 10.27 -2.38 25.29
N PRO A 109 10.07 -1.55 24.26
CA PRO A 109 9.79 -2.05 22.93
C PRO A 109 10.88 -3.04 22.55
N ARG A 110 10.50 -4.19 21.99
CA ARG A 110 11.48 -5.02 21.28
C ARG A 110 12.00 -4.18 20.11
N GLU A 111 13.28 -4.29 19.77
CA GLU A 111 13.79 -3.76 18.50
C GLU A 111 12.93 -4.35 17.39
N SER A 112 11.99 -3.57 16.87
CA SER A 112 11.27 -3.94 15.67
C SER A 112 12.24 -3.73 14.51
N PRO A 113 12.46 -4.72 13.63
CA PRO A 113 13.17 -4.47 12.40
C PRO A 113 12.51 -3.29 11.68
N PRO A 114 13.30 -2.42 11.03
CA PRO A 114 12.75 -1.24 10.35
C PRO A 114 11.60 -1.67 9.44
N PRO A 115 10.48 -0.93 9.42
CA PRO A 115 9.33 -1.30 8.61
C PRO A 115 9.79 -1.42 7.15
N TYR A 116 9.65 -2.62 6.59
CA TYR A 116 10.03 -2.92 5.21
C TYR A 116 8.98 -2.37 4.23
N TYR A 117 8.63 -1.09 4.33
CA TYR A 117 7.97 -0.29 3.29
C TYR A 117 7.84 1.18 3.76
N SER A 118 8.90 1.96 3.59
CA SER A 118 8.76 3.42 3.46
C SER A 118 9.62 3.92 2.30
N THR A 119 9.57 3.21 1.17
CA THR A 119 9.87 3.88 -0.08
C THR A 119 8.60 4.59 -0.48
N ALA A 120 8.68 5.91 -0.53
CA ALA A 120 7.66 6.81 -1.03
C ALA A 120 6.80 6.18 -2.14
N ILE A 121 5.49 6.13 -1.93
CA ILE A 121 4.56 6.17 -3.05
C ILE A 121 4.59 7.62 -3.54
N GLU A 122 5.70 7.96 -4.21
CA GLU A 122 5.92 9.18 -4.99
C GLU A 122 6.45 8.72 -6.35
N LEU A 123 5.72 7.79 -6.96
CA LEU A 123 5.93 7.34 -8.33
C LEU A 123 4.58 7.10 -8.98
N GLN A 124 3.83 8.18 -9.24
CA GLN A 124 3.03 8.29 -10.46
C GLN A 124 2.54 9.72 -10.75
N GLU A 125 3.45 10.71 -10.79
CA GLU A 125 3.22 11.94 -11.58
C GLU A 125 4.46 12.26 -12.44
N LEU A 126 5.13 11.23 -12.98
CA LEU A 126 5.94 11.41 -14.17
C LEU A 126 4.98 11.66 -15.34
N GLY A 127 4.66 12.93 -15.54
CA GLY A 127 4.06 13.44 -16.76
C GLY A 127 4.95 13.11 -17.94
N CYS A 128 4.61 12.03 -18.64
CA CYS A 128 5.01 11.84 -20.03
C CYS A 128 4.40 12.98 -20.86
N CYS A 129 5.17 14.04 -21.08
CA CYS A 129 4.95 15.00 -22.15
C CYS A 129 6.25 15.19 -22.92
N THR A 130 6.58 14.22 -23.77
CA THR A 130 7.38 14.45 -24.97
C THR A 130 6.52 15.21 -25.98
N THR A 131 6.87 16.46 -26.26
CA THR A 131 6.61 17.08 -27.57
C THR A 131 7.75 18.02 -27.88
N GLN A 132 8.54 17.63 -28.88
CA GLN A 132 9.46 18.48 -29.61
C GLN A 132 8.70 19.64 -30.26
N GLY A 133 9.31 20.81 -30.25
CA GLY A 133 9.07 21.94 -31.14
C GLY A 133 10.40 22.57 -31.46
#